data_AF-A0A816ELM0-F1
#
_entry.id   AF-A0A816ELM0-F1
#
_cell.length_a   1.000
_cell.length_b   1.000
_cell.length_c   1.000
_cell.angle_alpha   90.00
_cell.angle_beta   90.00
_cell.angle_gamma   90.00
#
_symmetry.space_group_name_H-M   'P 1'
#
loop_
_entity.id
_entity.type
_entity.pdbx_description
1 polymer ?
#
loop_
_entity_poly.entity_id
_entity_poly.type
_entity_poly.pdbx_seq_one_letter_code
_entity_poly.pdbx_strand_id
1 'polypeptide(L)'
;MPIGLVVRENKKLALETLPLPSYGPKELLIKLNLVPSLDVTSFDPEFLLSVPGNYKGGERVAGYVHGGLDPEMNIRGAFSEYVVQEASLVFHFPSTILPEQIITFPLVSITAALRIFHEMKLSLPPANVQIDILVWAGTSPQRHEYLKGLGADIYFDYKDPNVVSLIKQATHGDLTYAFDCFSEFDSTKQICAALTGKDSQLVTVLPFIRAELPTHIKEHSVLLYTIFGIERNLFRQFYAQRQQDK
;
A
#
# COMPACT_ATOMS: atom_id res chain seq x y z
N MET A 1 -12.71 -22.15 19.93
CA MET A 1 -12.38 -20.72 20.13
C MET A 1 -11.20 -20.41 19.24
N PRO A 2 -11.20 -19.27 18.53
CA PRO A 2 -10.15 -18.97 17.56
C PRO A 2 -8.79 -18.75 18.21
N ILE A 3 -7.72 -19.08 17.49
CA ILE A 3 -6.33 -18.83 17.87
C ILE A 3 -5.87 -17.53 17.22
N GLY A 4 -5.10 -16.73 17.95
CA GLY A 4 -4.38 -15.58 17.41
C GLY A 4 -2.94 -15.53 17.90
N LEU A 5 -2.11 -14.83 17.15
CA LEU A 5 -0.75 -14.47 17.53
C LEU A 5 -0.78 -13.10 18.21
N VAL A 6 -0.25 -13.03 19.42
CA VAL A 6 -0.19 -11.78 20.20
C VAL A 6 1.24 -11.46 20.59
N VAL A 7 1.53 -10.16 20.71
CA VAL A 7 2.78 -9.65 21.28
C VAL A 7 2.52 -9.36 22.76
N ARG A 8 3.22 -10.04 23.66
CA ARG A 8 3.13 -9.79 25.11
C ARG A 8 3.92 -8.56 25.51
N GLU A 9 3.68 -8.03 26.71
CA GLU A 9 4.37 -6.85 27.26
C GLU A 9 5.91 -6.95 27.21
N ASN A 10 6.46 -8.16 27.29
CA ASN A 10 7.90 -8.42 27.17
C ASN A 10 8.40 -8.55 25.71
N LYS A 11 7.62 -8.11 24.73
CA LYS A 11 7.88 -8.21 23.28
C LYS A 11 8.07 -9.65 22.77
N LYS A 12 7.57 -10.65 23.48
CA LYS A 12 7.56 -12.04 23.02
C LYS A 12 6.25 -12.39 22.34
N LEU A 13 6.34 -13.17 21.28
CA LEU A 13 5.20 -13.74 20.60
C LEU A 13 4.61 -14.92 21.38
N ALA A 14 3.28 -14.98 21.42
CA ALA A 14 2.54 -16.11 21.97
C ALA A 14 1.31 -16.41 21.11
N LEU A 15 0.95 -17.68 21.03
CA LEU A 15 -0.35 -18.10 20.52
C LEU A 15 -1.33 -18.11 21.68
N GLU A 16 -2.47 -17.43 21.49
CA GLU A 16 -3.50 -17.32 22.51
C GLU A 16 -4.88 -17.63 21.93
N THR A 17 -5.74 -18.16 22.79
CA THR A 17 -7.15 -18.37 22.43
C THR A 17 -7.91 -17.08 22.66
N LEU A 18 -8.58 -16.60 21.62
CA LEU A 18 -9.30 -15.32 21.64
C LEU A 18 -10.81 -15.57 21.51
N PRO A 19 -11.67 -14.69 22.06
CA PRO A 19 -13.11 -14.77 21.79
C PRO A 19 -13.40 -14.48 20.31
N LEU A 20 -14.50 -14.97 19.75
CA LEU A 20 -14.93 -14.52 18.42
C LEU A 20 -15.24 -13.02 18.45
N PRO A 21 -14.77 -12.23 17.48
CA PRO A 21 -15.07 -10.80 17.46
C PRO A 21 -16.54 -10.55 17.11
N SER A 22 -17.13 -9.56 17.76
CA SER A 22 -18.45 -9.02 17.42
C SER A 22 -18.37 -8.15 16.17
N TYR A 23 -19.43 -8.11 15.37
CA TYR A 23 -19.50 -7.28 14.16
C TYR A 23 -20.90 -6.68 13.98
N GLY A 24 -20.94 -5.49 13.41
CA GLY A 24 -22.14 -4.70 13.14
C GLY A 24 -22.77 -4.94 11.76
N PRO A 25 -23.85 -4.21 11.43
CA PRO A 25 -24.63 -4.44 10.21
C PRO A 25 -23.90 -4.20 8.88
N LYS A 26 -22.82 -3.39 8.89
CA LYS A 26 -22.01 -3.07 7.70
C LYS A 26 -20.67 -3.81 7.67
N GLU A 27 -20.47 -4.73 8.60
CA GLU A 27 -19.21 -5.43 8.79
C GLU A 27 -19.36 -6.91 8.46
N LEU A 28 -18.26 -7.50 8.03
CA LEU A 28 -18.15 -8.90 7.68
C LEU A 28 -17.19 -9.57 8.65
N LEU A 29 -17.60 -10.70 9.21
CA LEU A 29 -16.70 -11.64 9.87
C LEU A 29 -16.06 -12.52 8.79
N ILE A 30 -14.74 -12.40 8.63
CA ILE A 30 -13.98 -13.11 7.61
C ILE A 30 -13.09 -14.13 8.30
N LYS A 31 -13.18 -15.39 7.89
CA LYS A 31 -12.20 -16.42 8.29
C LYS A 31 -10.96 -16.25 7.42
N LEU A 32 -9.80 -16.02 8.02
CA LEU A 32 -8.57 -15.81 7.29
C LEU A 32 -7.95 -17.13 6.85
N ASN A 33 -7.46 -17.17 5.61
CA ASN A 33 -6.79 -18.33 5.04
C ASN A 33 -5.27 -18.20 5.11
N LEU A 34 -4.78 -16.97 4.94
CA LEU A 34 -3.36 -16.63 4.89
C LEU A 34 -3.19 -15.19 5.36
N VAL A 35 -2.07 -14.92 6.01
CA VAL A 35 -1.68 -13.58 6.46
C VAL A 35 -0.22 -13.36 6.03
N PRO A 36 0.16 -12.19 5.50
CA PRO A 36 1.53 -11.96 5.08
C PRO A 36 2.47 -12.05 6.30
N SER A 37 3.63 -12.66 6.11
CA SER A 37 4.67 -12.67 7.14
C SER A 37 5.30 -11.28 7.22
N LEU A 38 5.16 -10.61 8.37
CA LEU A 38 5.91 -9.41 8.72
C LEU A 38 6.62 -9.62 10.05
N ASP A 39 7.72 -8.91 10.27
CA ASP A 39 8.33 -8.82 11.59
C ASP A 39 7.48 -7.93 12.51
N VAL A 40 6.44 -8.52 13.08
CA VAL A 40 5.50 -7.85 13.99
C VAL A 40 6.14 -7.32 15.28
N THR A 41 7.40 -7.66 15.55
CA THR A 41 8.10 -7.21 16.76
C THR A 41 8.86 -5.91 16.55
N SER A 42 9.15 -5.54 15.29
CA SER A 42 9.85 -4.31 14.92
C SER A 42 8.94 -3.23 14.34
N PHE A 43 7.73 -3.58 13.91
CA PHE A 43 6.73 -2.63 13.43
C PHE A 43 5.87 -2.04 14.57
N ASP A 44 5.46 -0.78 14.40
CA ASP A 44 4.40 -0.13 15.17
C ASP A 44 3.14 -1.03 15.12
N PRO A 45 2.35 -1.25 16.20
CA PRO A 45 1.09 -2.01 16.16
C PRO A 45 0.10 -1.58 15.07
N GLU A 46 0.28 -0.39 14.50
CA GLU A 46 -0.49 0.18 13.40
C GLU A 46 0.20 -0.13 12.05
N PHE A 47 0.02 -1.35 11.53
CA PHE A 47 0.30 -1.74 10.11
C PHE A 47 -0.99 -2.23 9.41
N LEU A 48 -1.09 -2.12 8.08
CA LEU A 48 -2.21 -2.65 7.30
C LEU A 48 -1.79 -3.89 6.52
N LEU A 49 -2.67 -4.89 6.45
CA LEU A 49 -2.41 -6.15 5.78
C LEU A 49 -3.49 -6.48 4.78
N SER A 50 -3.07 -6.91 3.61
CA SER A 50 -3.95 -7.62 2.67
C SER A 50 -4.19 -9.04 3.18
N VAL A 51 -5.46 -9.45 3.22
CA VAL A 51 -5.85 -10.77 3.71
C VAL A 51 -6.88 -11.42 2.80
N PRO A 52 -6.59 -12.60 2.23
CA PRO A 52 -7.61 -13.46 1.67
C PRO A 52 -8.33 -14.22 2.79
N GLY A 53 -9.63 -14.38 2.62
CA GLY A 53 -10.46 -15.16 3.51
C GLY A 53 -11.74 -15.64 2.86
N ASN A 54 -12.57 -16.25 3.67
CA ASN A 54 -13.88 -16.74 3.26
C ASN A 54 -14.99 -16.00 4.02
N TYR A 55 -16.00 -15.54 3.28
CA TYR A 55 -17.26 -15.00 3.77
C TYR A 55 -18.40 -16.01 3.55
N LYS A 56 -19.58 -15.78 4.17
CA LYS A 56 -20.83 -16.58 4.11
C LYS A 56 -20.79 -17.76 3.12
N GLY A 57 -20.78 -18.99 3.62
CA GLY A 57 -20.89 -20.18 2.77
C GLY A 57 -19.66 -20.52 1.92
N GLY A 58 -18.51 -19.88 2.16
CA GLY A 58 -17.23 -20.20 1.49
C GLY A 58 -16.86 -19.28 0.33
N GLU A 59 -17.56 -18.15 0.18
CA GLU A 59 -17.23 -17.13 -0.81
C GLU A 59 -15.83 -16.56 -0.55
N ARG A 60 -14.98 -16.58 -1.57
CA ARG A 60 -13.59 -16.10 -1.45
C ARG A 60 -13.56 -14.59 -1.57
N VAL A 61 -13.04 -13.96 -0.53
CA VAL A 61 -12.92 -12.50 -0.41
C VAL A 61 -11.51 -12.09 -0.06
N ALA A 62 -11.09 -10.92 -0.51
CA ALA A 62 -9.88 -10.29 -0.06
C ALA A 62 -10.18 -8.85 0.37
N GLY A 63 -9.38 -8.34 1.27
CA GLY A 63 -9.45 -6.96 1.71
C GLY A 63 -8.13 -6.56 2.33
N TYR A 64 -8.02 -5.31 2.71
CA TYR A 64 -6.99 -4.90 3.66
C TYR A 64 -7.61 -4.86 5.05
N VAL A 65 -6.84 -5.06 6.10
CA VAL A 65 -7.29 -5.03 7.49
C VAL A 65 -6.20 -4.40 8.36
N HIS A 66 -6.58 -3.93 9.54
CA HIS A 66 -5.61 -3.57 10.54
C HIS A 66 -4.78 -4.79 10.96
N GLY A 67 -3.49 -4.60 11.12
CA GLY A 67 -2.52 -5.66 11.36
C GLY A 67 -2.36 -6.00 12.84
N GLY A 68 -2.33 -4.97 13.70
CA GLY A 68 -2.31 -5.11 15.16
C GLY A 68 -3.67 -4.85 15.82
N LEU A 69 -3.66 -4.82 17.15
CA LEU A 69 -4.82 -4.41 17.95
C LEU A 69 -4.89 -2.89 18.00
N ASP A 70 -6.08 -2.33 17.74
CA ASP A 70 -6.37 -0.92 18.02
C ASP A 70 -7.47 -0.88 19.09
N PRO A 71 -7.13 -0.55 20.35
CA PRO A 71 -8.09 -0.48 21.44
C PRO A 71 -9.12 0.66 21.26
N GLU A 72 -8.76 1.76 20.60
CA GLU A 72 -9.65 2.90 20.39
C GLU A 72 -10.74 2.55 19.38
N MET A 73 -10.40 1.79 18.34
CA MET A 73 -11.33 1.31 17.33
C MET A 73 -11.99 -0.04 17.69
N ASN A 74 -11.59 -0.66 18.80
CA ASN A 74 -11.95 -2.04 19.15
C ASN A 74 -11.66 -3.02 18.00
N ILE A 75 -10.57 -2.80 17.27
CA ILE A 75 -10.17 -3.63 16.12
C ILE A 75 -9.23 -4.74 16.56
N ARG A 76 -9.52 -5.94 16.07
CA ARG A 76 -8.59 -7.06 16.13
C ARG A 76 -7.77 -7.16 14.84
N GLY A 77 -6.47 -7.29 15.02
CA GLY A 77 -5.51 -7.42 13.94
C GLY A 77 -5.65 -8.71 13.11
N ALA A 78 -5.04 -8.69 11.93
CA ALA A 78 -5.04 -9.80 10.97
C ALA A 78 -4.40 -11.10 11.49
N PHE A 79 -3.55 -11.05 12.51
CA PHE A 79 -2.89 -12.26 13.04
C PHE A 79 -3.80 -13.07 13.97
N SER A 80 -5.00 -13.38 13.49
CA SER A 80 -5.98 -14.23 14.15
C SER A 80 -6.79 -15.00 13.10
N GLU A 81 -7.41 -16.11 13.49
CA GLU A 81 -8.20 -16.91 12.53
C GLU A 81 -9.41 -16.17 11.94
N TYR A 82 -9.90 -15.13 12.63
CA TYR A 82 -11.05 -14.34 12.20
C TYR A 82 -10.81 -12.85 12.41
N VAL A 83 -11.14 -12.07 11.38
CA VAL A 83 -11.10 -10.61 11.42
C VAL A 83 -12.47 -10.04 11.07
N VAL A 84 -12.76 -8.85 11.60
CA VAL A 84 -13.94 -8.07 11.23
C VAL A 84 -13.47 -6.97 10.28
N GLN A 85 -14.17 -6.80 9.16
CA GLN A 85 -13.89 -5.71 8.22
C GLN A 85 -15.17 -5.11 7.66
N GLU A 86 -15.18 -3.80 7.44
CA GLU A 86 -16.23 -3.09 6.73
C GLU A 86 -16.43 -3.67 5.32
N ALA A 87 -17.67 -3.97 4.97
CA ALA A 87 -18.01 -4.64 3.72
C ALA A 87 -17.58 -3.86 2.46
N SER A 88 -17.49 -2.54 2.54
CA SER A 88 -17.02 -1.66 1.46
C SER A 88 -15.53 -1.87 1.10
N LEU A 89 -14.75 -2.44 2.02
CA LEU A 89 -13.30 -2.63 1.92
C LEU A 89 -12.92 -4.06 1.54
N VAL A 90 -13.93 -4.87 1.23
CA VAL A 90 -13.82 -6.30 0.95
C VAL A 90 -14.31 -6.55 -0.47
N PHE A 91 -13.51 -7.25 -1.26
CA PHE A 91 -13.84 -7.59 -2.63
C PHE A 91 -13.79 -9.10 -2.88
N HIS A 92 -14.68 -9.57 -3.73
CA HIS A 92 -14.65 -10.95 -4.21
C HIS A 92 -13.50 -11.15 -5.19
N PHE A 93 -12.93 -12.35 -5.19
CA PHE A 93 -11.97 -12.74 -6.20
C PHE A 93 -12.27 -14.13 -6.76
N PRO A 94 -11.99 -14.38 -8.06
CA PRO A 94 -12.32 -15.65 -8.70
C PRO A 94 -11.64 -16.85 -8.04
N SER A 95 -12.29 -18.02 -8.11
CA SER A 95 -11.71 -19.28 -7.64
C SER A 95 -10.43 -19.68 -8.39
N THR A 96 -10.21 -19.14 -9.59
CA THR A 96 -9.03 -19.37 -10.41
C THR A 96 -7.77 -18.69 -9.89
N ILE A 97 -7.89 -17.68 -9.02
CA ILE A 97 -6.75 -16.99 -8.40
C ILE A 97 -6.41 -17.68 -7.09
N LEU A 98 -5.13 -17.98 -6.86
CA LEU A 98 -4.68 -18.59 -5.61
C LEU A 98 -4.61 -17.55 -4.47
N PRO A 99 -4.87 -17.92 -3.20
CA PRO A 99 -4.78 -16.96 -2.08
C PRO A 99 -3.42 -16.26 -1.99
N GLU A 100 -2.33 -16.96 -2.32
CA GLU A 100 -0.96 -16.46 -2.30
C GLU A 100 -0.73 -15.37 -3.36
N GLN A 101 -1.54 -15.33 -4.42
CA GLN A 101 -1.44 -14.31 -5.46
C GLN A 101 -2.21 -13.03 -5.12
N ILE A 102 -3.28 -13.14 -4.30
CA ILE A 102 -4.10 -11.98 -3.93
C ILE A 102 -3.63 -11.33 -2.62
N ILE A 103 -2.82 -12.01 -1.80
CA ILE A 103 -2.43 -11.54 -0.46
C ILE A 103 -1.59 -10.26 -0.43
N THR A 104 -1.14 -9.73 -1.56
CA THR A 104 -0.47 -8.43 -1.63
C THR A 104 -1.29 -7.40 -2.40
N PHE A 105 -2.34 -7.83 -3.09
CA PHE A 105 -3.06 -7.04 -4.07
C PHE A 105 -3.96 -5.95 -3.47
N PRO A 106 -4.82 -6.21 -2.44
CA PRO A 106 -5.69 -5.20 -1.85
C PRO A 106 -4.96 -3.91 -1.46
N LEU A 107 -3.91 -4.06 -0.66
CA LEU A 107 -3.17 -2.94 -0.06
C LEU A 107 -2.49 -2.10 -1.14
N VAL A 108 -1.77 -2.76 -2.04
CA VAL A 108 -1.02 -2.08 -3.11
C VAL A 108 -1.98 -1.43 -4.11
N SER A 109 -3.06 -2.11 -4.51
CA SER A 109 -3.98 -1.60 -5.51
C SER A 109 -4.78 -0.41 -5.04
N ILE A 110 -5.22 -0.41 -3.77
CA ILE A 110 -5.95 0.73 -3.21
C ILE A 110 -5.01 1.92 -3.02
N THR A 111 -3.78 1.67 -2.56
CA THR A 111 -2.75 2.71 -2.50
C THR A 111 -2.52 3.31 -3.88
N ALA A 112 -2.32 2.48 -4.91
CA ALA A 112 -2.15 2.95 -6.28
C ALA A 112 -3.36 3.75 -6.79
N ALA A 113 -4.58 3.22 -6.62
CA ALA A 113 -5.81 3.81 -7.12
C ALA A 113 -6.10 5.18 -6.48
N LEU A 114 -5.95 5.29 -5.15
CA LEU A 114 -6.12 6.57 -4.44
C LEU A 114 -5.13 7.63 -4.95
N ARG A 115 -3.90 7.23 -5.28
CA ARG A 115 -2.88 8.20 -5.68
C ARG A 115 -3.02 8.61 -7.13
N ILE A 116 -3.15 7.64 -8.03
CA ILE A 116 -3.24 7.86 -9.47
C ILE A 116 -4.55 8.56 -9.83
N PHE A 117 -5.69 8.04 -9.38
CA PHE A 117 -6.98 8.54 -9.82
C PHE A 117 -7.52 9.64 -8.91
N HIS A 118 -7.35 9.49 -7.59
CA HIS A 118 -7.92 10.46 -6.66
C HIS A 118 -7.04 11.69 -6.44
N GLU A 119 -5.71 11.58 -6.27
CA GLU A 119 -4.87 12.76 -6.06
C GLU A 119 -4.29 13.36 -7.34
N MET A 120 -3.67 12.53 -8.19
CA MET A 120 -3.10 12.97 -9.47
C MET A 120 -4.18 13.29 -10.50
N LYS A 121 -5.45 12.95 -10.21
CA LYS A 121 -6.62 13.18 -11.08
C LYS A 121 -6.46 12.59 -12.48
N LEU A 122 -5.71 11.49 -12.59
CA LEU A 122 -5.58 10.75 -13.83
C LEU A 122 -6.87 10.00 -14.13
N SER A 123 -7.12 9.72 -15.41
CA SER A 123 -8.33 9.02 -15.85
C SER A 123 -8.20 7.51 -15.62
N LEU A 124 -9.31 6.88 -15.23
CA LEU A 124 -9.38 5.42 -15.13
C LEU A 124 -9.22 4.76 -16.52
N PRO A 125 -8.54 3.61 -16.61
CA PRO A 125 -8.50 2.83 -17.85
C PRO A 125 -9.89 2.32 -18.25
N PRO A 126 -10.20 2.22 -19.56
CA PRO A 126 -9.39 2.71 -20.66
C PRO A 126 -9.48 4.23 -20.79
N ALA A 127 -8.33 4.90 -20.75
CA ALA A 127 -8.20 6.32 -21.05
C ALA A 127 -7.55 6.46 -22.42
N ASN A 128 -8.05 7.34 -23.28
CA ASN A 128 -7.44 7.67 -24.58
C ASN A 128 -6.24 8.63 -24.43
N VAL A 129 -5.50 8.52 -23.32
CA VAL A 129 -4.37 9.38 -23.00
C VAL A 129 -3.19 8.49 -22.67
N GLN A 130 -2.10 8.67 -23.39
CA GLN A 130 -0.82 8.06 -23.08
C GLN A 130 -0.07 8.99 -22.11
N ILE A 131 0.34 8.45 -20.97
CA ILE A 131 1.03 9.17 -19.91
C ILE A 131 2.19 8.32 -19.42
N ASP A 132 3.35 8.95 -19.30
CA ASP A 132 4.54 8.31 -18.73
C ASP A 132 4.49 8.44 -17.21
N ILE A 133 4.50 7.29 -16.52
CA ILE A 133 4.54 7.23 -15.06
C ILE A 133 5.77 6.41 -14.65
N LEU A 134 6.69 7.04 -13.91
CA LEU A 134 7.83 6.32 -13.33
C LEU A 134 7.38 5.61 -12.04
N VAL A 135 7.34 4.28 -12.05
CA VAL A 135 7.14 3.48 -10.83
C VAL A 135 8.49 3.05 -10.28
N TRP A 136 8.87 3.56 -9.11
CA TRP A 136 10.20 3.37 -8.53
C TRP A 136 10.15 2.43 -7.33
N ALA A 137 10.79 1.26 -7.42
CA ALA A 137 10.65 0.20 -6.41
C ALA A 137 11.93 -0.65 -6.19
N GLY A 138 13.12 -0.08 -6.39
CA GLY A 138 14.37 -0.84 -6.24
C GLY A 138 14.55 -1.92 -7.31
N THR A 139 14.37 -1.53 -8.57
CA THR A 139 14.39 -2.37 -9.76
C THR A 139 15.79 -2.92 -10.02
N SER A 140 16.12 -4.11 -9.52
CA SER A 140 17.40 -4.77 -9.83
C SER A 140 17.31 -5.54 -11.15
N PRO A 141 18.44 -5.78 -11.86
CA PRO A 141 18.43 -6.46 -13.16
C PRO A 141 17.72 -7.82 -13.16
N GLN A 142 17.78 -8.54 -12.04
CA GLN A 142 17.14 -9.84 -11.86
C GLN A 142 15.60 -9.78 -11.88
N ARG A 143 15.01 -8.59 -11.75
CA ARG A 143 13.56 -8.37 -11.75
C ARG A 143 13.03 -7.85 -13.09
N HIS A 144 13.87 -7.47 -14.04
CA HIS A 144 13.45 -6.81 -15.28
C HIS A 144 12.47 -7.66 -16.11
N GLU A 145 12.73 -8.96 -16.29
CA GLU A 145 11.81 -9.86 -17.01
C GLU A 145 10.44 -9.98 -16.31
N TYR A 146 10.44 -10.01 -14.98
CA TYR A 146 9.20 -10.03 -14.21
C TYR A 146 8.41 -8.73 -14.37
N LEU A 147 9.08 -7.58 -14.29
CA LEU A 147 8.46 -6.26 -14.46
C LEU A 147 7.89 -6.06 -15.87
N LYS A 148 8.60 -6.55 -16.89
CA LYS A 148 8.10 -6.59 -18.26
C LYS A 148 6.82 -7.42 -18.37
N GLY A 149 6.77 -8.57 -17.71
CA GLY A 149 5.57 -9.41 -17.63
C GLY A 149 4.38 -8.73 -16.93
N LEU A 150 4.63 -7.76 -16.05
CA LEU A 150 3.60 -6.92 -15.41
C LEU A 150 3.15 -5.73 -16.28
N GLY A 151 3.80 -5.48 -17.41
CA GLY A 151 3.45 -4.40 -18.34
C GLY A 151 4.34 -3.16 -18.28
N ALA A 152 5.53 -3.22 -17.64
CA ALA A 152 6.48 -2.12 -17.73
C ALA A 152 7.08 -2.01 -19.14
N ASP A 153 6.97 -0.84 -19.76
CA ASP A 153 7.56 -0.57 -21.08
C ASP A 153 9.09 -0.44 -21.04
N ILE A 154 9.59 0.19 -19.98
CA ILE A 154 11.02 0.46 -19.75
C ILE A 154 11.36 0.14 -18.29
N TYR A 155 12.57 -0.35 -18.06
CA TYR A 155 13.08 -0.70 -16.74
C TYR A 155 14.54 -0.26 -16.61
N PHE A 156 14.92 0.14 -15.40
CA PHE A 156 16.24 0.68 -15.09
C PHE A 156 16.84 -0.02 -13.88
N ASP A 157 18.16 -0.23 -13.85
CA ASP A 157 18.82 -0.62 -12.60
C ASP A 157 18.92 0.59 -11.68
N TYR A 158 18.27 0.54 -10.53
CA TYR A 158 18.30 1.64 -9.55
C TYR A 158 19.72 1.96 -9.03
N LYS A 159 20.67 1.02 -9.19
CA LYS A 159 22.08 1.19 -8.81
C LYS A 159 22.94 1.77 -9.93
N ASP A 160 22.43 1.93 -11.15
CA ASP A 160 23.19 2.53 -12.23
C ASP A 160 23.50 4.00 -11.85
N PRO A 161 24.77 4.42 -11.79
CA PRO A 161 25.11 5.81 -11.48
C PRO A 161 24.55 6.81 -12.48
N ASN A 162 24.16 6.36 -13.67
CA ASN A 162 23.54 7.16 -14.73
C ASN A 162 22.02 7.02 -14.78
N VAL A 163 21.39 6.35 -13.81
CA VAL A 163 19.97 6.01 -13.89
C VAL A 163 19.07 7.22 -14.13
N VAL A 164 19.37 8.36 -13.51
CA VAL A 164 18.62 9.61 -13.71
C VAL A 164 18.76 10.13 -15.14
N SER A 165 19.94 10.05 -15.76
CA SER A 165 20.11 10.50 -17.14
C SER A 165 19.43 9.54 -18.13
N LEU A 166 19.45 8.24 -17.84
CA LEU A 166 18.75 7.23 -18.63
C LEU A 166 17.23 7.43 -18.59
N ILE A 167 16.67 7.71 -17.41
CA ILE A 167 15.23 8.03 -17.27
C ILE A 167 14.89 9.27 -18.08
N LYS A 168 15.66 10.36 -17.95
CA LYS A 168 15.45 11.59 -18.73
C LYS A 168 15.52 11.35 -20.23
N GLN A 169 16.46 10.53 -20.68
CA GLN A 169 16.58 10.19 -22.10
C GLN A 169 15.35 9.43 -22.59
N ALA A 170 14.88 8.46 -21.82
CA ALA A 170 13.71 7.64 -22.14
C ALA A 170 12.41 8.44 -22.19
N THR A 171 12.28 9.47 -21.34
CA THR A 171 11.08 10.32 -21.23
C THR A 171 11.21 11.65 -21.97
N HIS A 172 12.24 11.80 -22.80
CA HIS A 172 12.57 13.03 -23.52
C HIS A 172 12.70 14.28 -22.62
N GLY A 173 12.99 14.08 -21.33
CA GLY A 173 13.10 15.16 -20.35
C GLY A 173 11.76 15.81 -19.98
N ASP A 174 10.63 15.14 -20.18
CA ASP A 174 9.29 15.68 -19.87
C ASP A 174 8.48 14.77 -18.93
N LEU A 175 9.16 13.98 -18.10
CA LEU A 175 8.49 13.13 -17.12
C LEU A 175 7.78 14.00 -16.07
N THR A 176 6.47 13.78 -15.92
CA THR A 176 5.59 14.56 -15.03
C THR A 176 5.01 13.75 -13.88
N TYR A 177 5.00 12.41 -13.95
CA TYR A 177 4.40 11.57 -12.91
C TYR A 177 5.39 10.53 -12.39
N ALA A 178 5.49 10.42 -11.07
CA ALA A 178 6.25 9.35 -10.45
C ALA A 178 5.59 8.81 -9.18
N PHE A 179 5.83 7.53 -8.94
CA PHE A 179 5.39 6.80 -7.77
C PHE A 179 6.61 6.19 -7.08
N ASP A 180 6.95 6.73 -5.92
CA ASP A 180 8.03 6.23 -5.07
C ASP A 180 7.50 5.15 -4.13
N CYS A 181 7.67 3.89 -4.51
CA CYS A 181 7.26 2.73 -3.74
C CYS A 181 8.30 2.32 -2.66
N PHE A 182 9.41 3.06 -2.53
CA PHE A 182 10.45 2.77 -1.53
C PHE A 182 10.55 3.88 -0.49
N SER A 183 10.61 5.15 -0.92
CA SER A 183 10.58 6.35 -0.06
C SER A 183 11.66 6.39 1.03
N GLU A 184 12.73 5.62 0.87
CA GLU A 184 13.89 5.58 1.74
C GLU A 184 15.19 5.80 0.94
N PHE A 185 16.28 6.05 1.66
CA PHE A 185 17.61 6.30 1.10
C PHE A 185 17.57 7.44 0.06
N ASP A 186 18.07 7.17 -1.16
CA ASP A 186 18.13 8.16 -2.25
C ASP A 186 17.00 8.00 -3.29
N SER A 187 16.01 7.12 -3.04
CA SER A 187 14.91 6.85 -3.99
C SER A 187 14.19 8.13 -4.40
N THR A 188 13.66 8.87 -3.43
CA THR A 188 12.93 10.13 -3.67
C THR A 188 13.81 11.17 -4.35
N LYS A 189 15.10 11.25 -3.99
CA LYS A 189 16.05 12.18 -4.61
C LYS A 189 16.30 11.87 -6.09
N GLN A 190 16.49 10.60 -6.43
CA GLN A 190 16.64 10.16 -7.82
C GLN A 190 15.40 10.50 -8.65
N ILE A 191 14.20 10.28 -8.08
CA ILE A 191 12.93 10.61 -8.73
C ILE A 191 12.79 12.12 -8.93
N CYS A 192 13.03 12.93 -7.90
CA CYS A 192 13.00 14.38 -8.00
C CYS A 192 13.97 14.90 -9.07
N ALA A 193 15.14 14.28 -9.20
CA ALA A 193 16.10 14.63 -10.24
C ALA A 193 15.62 14.25 -11.65
N ALA A 194 14.79 13.21 -11.78
CA ALA A 194 14.24 12.73 -13.05
C ALA A 194 12.92 13.42 -13.47
N LEU A 195 12.14 13.93 -12.52
CA LEU A 195 10.92 14.70 -12.76
C LEU A 195 11.24 16.11 -13.25
N THR A 196 11.35 16.27 -14.56
CA THR A 196 11.71 17.54 -15.21
C THR A 196 10.53 18.25 -15.87
N GLY A 197 9.38 17.58 -16.00
CA GLY A 197 8.17 18.17 -16.55
C GLY A 197 7.58 19.25 -15.63
N LYS A 198 6.82 20.19 -16.21
CA LYS A 198 6.10 21.22 -15.43
C LYS A 198 4.97 20.59 -14.62
N ASP A 199 4.69 21.16 -13.45
CA ASP A 199 3.63 20.71 -12.54
C ASP A 199 3.72 19.20 -12.25
N SER A 200 4.95 18.72 -12.05
CA SER A 200 5.24 17.32 -11.78
C SER A 200 4.54 16.84 -10.50
N GLN A 201 4.06 15.61 -10.51
CA GLN A 201 3.36 14.99 -9.39
C GLN A 201 4.16 13.79 -8.88
N LEU A 202 4.46 13.80 -7.58
CA LEU A 202 5.19 12.73 -6.91
C LEU A 202 4.32 12.09 -5.85
N VAL A 203 4.21 10.78 -5.86
CA VAL A 203 3.61 10.00 -4.76
C VAL A 203 4.70 9.32 -3.96
N THR A 204 4.62 9.40 -2.64
CA THR A 204 5.52 8.70 -1.71
C THR A 204 4.69 7.84 -0.76
N VAL A 205 5.19 6.63 -0.49
CA VAL A 205 4.54 5.69 0.44
C VAL A 205 5.01 5.85 1.89
N LEU A 206 6.16 6.49 2.11
CA LEU A 206 6.67 6.85 3.43
C LEU A 206 6.99 8.35 3.51
N PRO A 207 7.04 8.91 4.73
CA PRO A 207 7.45 10.30 4.93
C PRO A 207 8.92 10.53 4.57
N PHE A 208 9.21 11.71 4.02
CA PHE A 208 10.57 12.18 3.81
C PHE A 208 10.69 13.68 4.14
N ILE A 209 11.92 14.21 4.11
CA ILE A 209 12.19 15.62 4.41
C ILE A 209 11.74 16.49 3.23
N ARG A 210 10.55 17.07 3.34
CA ARG A 210 9.93 17.92 2.31
C ARG A 210 10.69 19.22 1.98
N ALA A 211 11.55 19.70 2.87
CA ALA A 211 12.30 20.94 2.66
C ALA A 211 13.23 20.89 1.43
N GLU A 212 13.56 19.69 0.95
CA GLU A 212 14.40 19.47 -0.22
C GLU A 212 13.60 19.26 -1.52
N LEU A 213 12.26 19.32 -1.47
CA LEU A 213 11.43 19.08 -2.64
C LEU A 213 11.49 20.28 -3.61
N PRO A 214 11.86 20.07 -4.88
CA PRO A 214 11.80 21.11 -5.89
C PRO A 214 10.40 21.73 -6.02
N THR A 215 10.33 23.04 -6.21
CA THR A 215 9.06 23.80 -6.19
C THR A 215 8.10 23.45 -7.34
N HIS A 216 8.60 22.86 -8.43
CA HIS A 216 7.78 22.39 -9.56
C HIS A 216 7.17 21.00 -9.33
N ILE A 217 7.52 20.34 -8.21
CA ILE A 217 7.00 19.02 -7.85
C ILE A 217 5.98 19.17 -6.73
N LYS A 218 4.75 18.71 -6.98
CA LYS A 218 3.72 18.55 -5.98
C LYS A 218 3.75 17.12 -5.44
N GLU A 219 4.02 17.00 -4.13
CA GLU A 219 3.99 15.72 -3.43
C GLU A 219 2.58 15.37 -2.94
N HIS A 220 2.22 14.09 -3.09
CA HIS A 220 1.02 13.45 -2.56
C HIS A 220 1.42 12.34 -1.59
N SER A 221 1.84 12.71 -0.39
CA SER A 221 2.04 11.74 0.68
C SER A 221 0.70 11.42 1.33
N VAL A 222 0.39 10.13 1.44
CA VAL A 222 -0.73 9.66 2.27
C VAL A 222 -0.41 8.35 2.91
N LEU A 223 -0.81 8.31 4.17
CA LEU A 223 -0.81 7.12 4.95
C LEU A 223 -2.20 6.47 4.87
N LEU A 224 -2.24 5.24 4.37
CA LEU A 224 -3.47 4.53 4.04
C LEU A 224 -4.47 4.41 5.22
N TYR A 225 -4.06 4.58 6.49
CA TYR A 225 -4.99 4.63 7.63
C TYR A 225 -6.11 5.66 7.52
N THR A 226 -5.89 6.76 6.81
CA THR A 226 -6.89 7.83 6.70
C THR A 226 -8.18 7.37 6.02
N ILE A 227 -8.18 6.22 5.34
CA ILE A 227 -9.40 5.62 4.73
C ILE A 227 -10.41 5.10 5.76
N PHE A 228 -9.97 4.80 6.99
CA PHE A 228 -10.91 4.56 8.09
C PHE A 228 -11.58 5.87 8.55
N GLY A 229 -11.10 7.00 8.04
CA GLY A 229 -11.52 8.34 8.38
C GLY A 229 -11.26 8.68 9.83
N ILE A 230 -10.06 8.37 10.30
CA ILE A 230 -9.60 8.72 11.63
C ILE A 230 -8.24 9.39 11.46
N GLU A 231 -8.00 10.44 12.24
CA GLU A 231 -6.70 11.08 12.30
C GLU A 231 -5.67 10.20 13.04
N ARG A 232 -4.41 10.26 12.61
CA ARG A 232 -3.34 9.41 13.14
C ARG A 232 -2.03 10.19 13.29
N ASN A 233 -1.28 9.85 14.33
CA ASN A 233 0.09 10.30 14.51
C ASN A 233 1.01 9.11 14.24
N LEU A 234 1.59 9.05 13.05
CA LEU A 234 2.47 7.97 12.64
C LEU A 234 3.76 8.54 12.06
N PHE A 235 4.88 7.87 12.27
CA PHE A 235 6.19 8.33 11.82
C PHE A 235 6.53 9.77 12.26
N ARG A 236 6.08 10.18 13.45
CA ARG A 236 6.23 11.55 13.99
C ARG A 236 5.56 12.65 13.13
N GLN A 237 4.59 12.26 12.30
CA GLN A 237 3.80 13.17 11.49
C GLN A 237 2.31 13.00 11.81
N PHE A 238 1.59 14.11 11.80
CA PHE A 238 0.14 14.13 11.95
C PHE A 238 -0.54 13.95 10.58
N TYR A 239 -1.49 13.03 10.51
CA TYR A 239 -2.34 12.78 9.36
C TYR A 239 -3.78 13.11 9.75
N ALA A 240 -4.32 14.19 9.19
CA ALA A 240 -5.71 14.57 9.39
C ALA A 240 -6.66 13.56 8.72
N GLN A 241 -7.85 13.37 9.29
CA GLN A 241 -8.93 12.71 8.59
C GLN A 241 -9.25 13.49 7.29
N ARG A 242 -9.36 12.77 6.17
CA ARG A 242 -9.83 13.37 4.91
C ARG A 242 -11.06 12.63 4.45
N GLN A 243 -12.17 13.35 4.27
CA GLN A 243 -13.42 12.75 3.82
C GLN A 243 -13.28 12.04 2.47
N GLN A 244 -12.34 12.52 1.65
CA GLN A 244 -12.04 11.98 0.33
C GLN A 244 -11.33 10.61 0.34
N ASP A 245 -10.83 10.19 1.51
CA ASP A 245 -10.20 8.87 1.70
C ASP A 245 -11.22 7.78 2.05
N LYS A 246 -12.45 8.14 2.43
CA LYS A 246 -13.58 7.20 2.59
C LYS A 246 -14.30 6.97 1.26
#